data_AF-A0A8T0PFR3-F1
#
_entry.id   AF-A0A8T0PFR3-F1
#
_cell.length_a   1.000
_cell.length_b   1.000
_cell.length_c   1.000
_cell.angle_alpha   90.00
_cell.angle_beta   90.00
_cell.angle_gamma   90.00
#
_symmetry.space_group_name_H-M   'P 1'
#
loop_
_entity.id
_entity.type
_entity.pdbx_description
1 polymer ?
#
loop_
_entity_poly.entity_id
_entity_poly.type
_entity_poly.pdbx_seq_one_letter_code
_entity_poly.pdbx_strand_id
1 'polypeptide(L)'
;MGLFSSPAKVYKPAAEVDLGPGSDEHYISPNVRAPRVAGLLVKLLAWVLETPVLGWIVLTVLKRDNLVYKLVSDAEIPEPPLFTATHTWRDIPEKNVRRTKPGSSPAERVQEAVSCLPARLPAPGGGPASGFRRWTVRDFHRAYSSGQTTPAMVARRFLTAVKECSDLKMAVFISCDAADVMRQAEDSTRRYQQGAPLSAMDGVLVAVKDELDCLPYPTTGSVRMPAALCGVVGFKPTAGRLSNAGLLPLNWTVGMPGILAATVEDALIAYAAIVDQSKPSPLQPELNLPLLTCTRSISNIKLAKYAKWFDDSSEDIRNLCGKALQMLKAQYGWETVEVTVPEIEEMRLAHYVTMGSECTASLAKYLDNMSRSEIGWDVRIGLSAYRSFSSRDYLNAQRLRCRQMYFHERIFEAADAIVTPMTGVTAYPLQDDALSTGELDYINGAALVRYSIAGNFLGLPAITVPVGHDGGGLPVGLQLVGRPWSEATLLHLAHAVQEACWEHRREPPKVHFDLLAPRQRLTTGLAP
;
A
#
# COMPACT_ATOMS: atom_id res chain seq x y z
N MET A 1 6.26 -8.84 -41.59
CA MET A 1 6.01 -8.11 -40.32
C MET A 1 4.60 -7.47 -40.23
N GLY A 2 3.63 -7.81 -41.10
CA GLY A 2 2.32 -7.11 -41.17
C GLY A 2 1.09 -7.85 -40.65
N LEU A 3 1.23 -9.00 -39.97
CA LEU A 3 0.06 -9.79 -39.50
C LEU A 3 -0.45 -9.40 -38.10
N PHE A 4 0.22 -8.48 -37.41
CA PHE A 4 -0.05 -8.20 -35.98
C PHE A 4 -0.04 -6.72 -35.56
N SER A 5 0.10 -5.76 -36.50
CA SER A 5 0.25 -4.34 -36.14
C SER A 5 -1.11 -3.66 -35.93
N SER A 6 -1.40 -3.28 -34.68
CA SER A 6 -2.36 -2.18 -34.42
C SER A 6 -1.64 -0.85 -34.64
N PRO A 7 -2.30 0.20 -35.17
CA PRO A 7 -1.67 1.51 -35.30
C PRO A 7 -1.24 2.00 -33.92
N ALA A 8 0.02 2.40 -33.82
CA ALA A 8 0.61 2.93 -32.59
C ALA A 8 -0.10 4.22 -32.15
N LYS A 9 -0.15 4.46 -30.84
CA LYS A 9 -0.67 5.73 -30.31
C LYS A 9 0.37 6.84 -30.49
N VAL A 10 -0.06 7.96 -31.06
CA VAL A 10 0.72 9.20 -31.14
C VAL A 10 0.19 10.13 -30.05
N TYR A 11 1.05 10.48 -29.10
CA TYR A 11 0.67 11.31 -27.96
C TYR A 11 0.93 12.78 -28.27
N LYS A 12 -0.07 13.64 -27.99
CA LYS A 12 0.15 15.09 -27.94
C LYS A 12 1.08 15.42 -26.75
N PRO A 13 1.87 16.51 -26.79
CA PRO A 13 2.61 16.99 -25.63
C PRO A 13 1.72 17.04 -24.38
N ALA A 14 2.22 16.57 -23.23
CA ALA A 14 1.44 16.50 -21.99
C ALA A 14 0.87 17.88 -21.58
N ALA A 15 1.58 18.95 -21.92
CA ALA A 15 1.13 20.32 -21.67
C ALA A 15 -0.10 20.76 -22.47
N GLU A 16 -0.44 20.05 -23.56
CA GLU A 16 -1.59 20.35 -24.42
C GLU A 16 -2.84 19.52 -24.07
N VAL A 17 -2.74 18.58 -23.12
CA VAL A 17 -3.84 17.73 -22.70
C VAL A 17 -4.69 18.45 -21.65
N ASP A 18 -5.99 18.56 -21.89
CA ASP A 18 -6.92 19.12 -20.90
C ASP A 18 -7.18 18.10 -19.77
N LEU A 19 -7.07 18.57 -18.52
CA LEU A 19 -7.30 17.78 -17.32
C LEU A 19 -8.60 18.17 -16.60
N GLY A 20 -9.35 19.12 -17.17
CA GLY A 20 -10.63 19.55 -16.64
C GLY A 20 -11.75 18.52 -16.82
N PRO A 21 -12.93 18.79 -16.26
CA PRO A 21 -14.11 17.93 -16.41
C PRO A 21 -14.60 17.78 -17.86
N GLY A 22 -14.25 18.72 -18.75
CA GLY A 22 -14.64 18.74 -20.15
C GLY A 22 -13.63 18.09 -21.11
N SER A 23 -12.59 17.46 -20.57
CA SER A 23 -11.53 16.83 -21.36
C SER A 23 -12.06 15.81 -22.37
N ASP A 24 -11.46 15.77 -23.56
CA ASP A 24 -11.72 14.77 -24.60
C ASP A 24 -10.99 13.44 -24.34
N GLU A 25 -10.19 13.36 -23.28
CA GLU A 25 -9.46 12.14 -22.93
C GLU A 25 -10.41 11.00 -22.54
N HIS A 26 -10.17 9.86 -23.17
CA HIS A 26 -10.99 8.67 -22.97
C HIS A 26 -10.40 7.77 -21.88
N TYR A 27 -11.23 7.44 -20.89
CA TYR A 27 -10.88 6.40 -19.92
C TYR A 27 -10.87 5.03 -20.60
N ILE A 28 -9.69 4.41 -20.66
CA ILE A 28 -9.53 3.01 -21.10
C ILE A 28 -9.60 2.16 -19.84
N SER A 29 -10.73 1.48 -19.62
CA SER A 29 -10.83 0.47 -18.56
C SER A 29 -9.92 -0.72 -18.91
N PRO A 30 -9.01 -1.15 -18.01
CA PRO A 30 -8.20 -2.34 -18.20
C PRO A 30 -9.05 -3.59 -18.50
N ASN A 31 -9.14 -3.95 -19.79
CA ASN A 31 -9.72 -5.23 -20.22
C ASN A 31 -8.60 -6.24 -20.40
N VAL A 32 -8.13 -6.76 -19.28
CA VAL A 32 -7.00 -7.66 -19.23
C VAL A 32 -7.35 -9.02 -19.85
N ARG A 33 -6.54 -9.44 -20.84
CA ARG A 33 -6.70 -10.70 -21.55
C ARG A 33 -5.60 -11.68 -21.15
N ALA A 34 -5.91 -12.55 -20.20
CA ALA A 34 -5.11 -13.70 -19.85
C ALA A 34 -6.00 -14.81 -19.28
N PRO A 35 -5.68 -16.09 -19.52
CA PRO A 35 -6.42 -17.18 -18.90
C PRO A 35 -6.12 -17.22 -17.39
N ARG A 36 -7.14 -17.47 -16.57
CA ARG A 36 -6.91 -17.91 -15.19
C ARG A 36 -6.44 -19.36 -15.23
N VAL A 37 -5.26 -19.65 -14.70
CA VAL A 37 -4.71 -21.02 -14.66
C VAL A 37 -4.11 -21.35 -13.30
N ALA A 38 -4.36 -22.58 -12.84
CA ALA A 38 -3.81 -23.17 -11.62
C ALA A 38 -3.59 -24.68 -11.81
N GLY A 39 -3.09 -25.38 -10.79
CA GLY A 39 -2.86 -26.83 -10.82
C GLY A 39 -1.92 -27.28 -11.96
N LEU A 40 -2.39 -28.19 -12.82
CA LEU A 40 -1.60 -28.66 -13.97
C LEU A 40 -1.44 -27.57 -15.05
N LEU A 41 -2.45 -26.72 -15.23
CA LEU A 41 -2.47 -25.74 -16.32
C LEU A 41 -1.44 -24.63 -16.11
N VAL A 42 -1.20 -24.20 -14.85
CA VAL A 42 -0.15 -23.20 -14.56
C VAL A 42 1.24 -23.76 -14.86
N LYS A 43 1.48 -25.05 -14.59
CA LYS A 43 2.75 -25.72 -14.91
C LYS A 43 2.99 -25.80 -16.42
N LEU A 44 1.95 -26.19 -17.17
CA LEU A 44 2.00 -26.24 -18.62
C LEU A 44 2.24 -24.86 -19.23
N LEU A 45 1.55 -23.83 -18.73
CA LEU A 45 1.76 -22.45 -19.17
C LEU A 45 3.19 -21.99 -18.91
N ALA A 46 3.72 -22.21 -17.70
CA ALA A 46 5.11 -21.88 -17.38
C ALA A 46 6.10 -22.56 -18.34
N TRP A 47 5.91 -23.86 -18.60
CA TRP A 47 6.76 -24.61 -19.55
C TRP A 47 6.67 -24.07 -20.99
N VAL A 48 5.47 -23.72 -21.46
CA VAL A 48 5.26 -23.10 -22.77
C VAL A 48 5.99 -21.75 -22.86
N LEU A 49 5.82 -20.89 -21.84
CA LEU A 49 6.44 -19.56 -21.80
C LEU A 49 7.97 -19.60 -21.73
N GLU A 50 8.53 -20.65 -21.12
CA GLU A 50 9.98 -20.85 -21.05
C GLU A 50 10.58 -21.48 -22.33
N THR A 51 9.74 -21.97 -23.24
CA THR A 51 10.20 -22.56 -24.51
C THR A 51 10.54 -21.44 -25.50
N PRO A 52 11.74 -21.41 -26.13
CA PRO A 52 12.20 -20.25 -26.90
C PRO A 52 11.24 -19.76 -27.99
N VAL A 53 10.69 -20.68 -28.80
CA VAL A 53 9.81 -20.31 -29.92
C VAL A 53 8.37 -20.12 -29.46
N LEU A 54 7.80 -21.10 -28.75
CA LEU A 54 6.40 -21.04 -28.31
C LEU A 54 6.16 -19.91 -27.30
N GLY A 55 7.07 -19.74 -26.35
CA GLY A 55 7.01 -18.66 -25.37
C GLY A 55 7.06 -17.29 -26.04
N TRP A 56 7.96 -17.10 -27.01
CA TRP A 56 8.01 -15.85 -27.78
C TRP A 56 6.69 -15.56 -28.52
N ILE A 57 6.07 -16.57 -29.14
CA ILE A 57 4.76 -16.42 -29.81
C ILE A 57 3.67 -16.02 -28.80
N VAL A 58 3.55 -16.77 -27.70
CA VAL A 58 2.49 -16.54 -26.69
C VAL A 58 2.67 -15.19 -26.03
N LEU A 59 3.88 -14.81 -25.65
CA LEU A 59 4.17 -13.50 -25.04
C LEU A 59 3.90 -12.35 -26.02
N THR A 60 4.18 -12.54 -27.30
CA THR A 60 3.84 -11.55 -28.34
C THR A 60 2.33 -11.36 -28.44
N VAL A 61 1.55 -12.44 -28.44
CA VAL A 61 0.08 -12.34 -28.43
C VAL A 61 -0.43 -11.67 -27.16
N LEU A 62 0.07 -12.06 -25.98
CA LEU A 62 -0.32 -11.45 -24.70
C LEU A 62 0.01 -9.96 -24.64
N LYS A 63 1.20 -9.52 -25.06
CA LYS A 63 1.58 -8.10 -25.12
C LYS A 63 0.68 -7.31 -26.08
N ARG A 64 0.33 -7.88 -27.23
CA ARG A 64 -0.58 -7.26 -28.21
C ARG A 64 -1.98 -7.11 -27.63
N ASP A 65 -2.53 -8.19 -27.10
CA ASP A 65 -3.91 -8.28 -26.61
C ASP A 65 -4.12 -7.43 -25.35
N ASN A 66 -3.06 -7.18 -24.58
CA ASN A 66 -3.04 -6.27 -23.42
C ASN A 66 -2.43 -4.90 -23.75
N LEU A 67 -2.45 -4.50 -25.03
CA LEU A 67 -2.15 -3.15 -25.52
C LEU A 67 -0.71 -2.63 -25.29
N VAL A 68 0.22 -3.45 -24.80
CA VAL A 68 1.62 -3.06 -24.55
C VAL A 68 2.26 -2.50 -25.82
N TYR A 69 2.08 -3.16 -26.97
CA TYR A 69 2.65 -2.67 -28.23
C TYR A 69 2.05 -1.33 -28.65
N LYS A 70 0.72 -1.22 -28.62
CA LYS A 70 0.00 -0.02 -29.07
C LYS A 70 0.31 1.21 -28.22
N LEU A 71 0.35 1.03 -26.89
CA LEU A 71 0.39 2.12 -25.91
C LEU A 71 1.79 2.43 -25.41
N VAL A 72 2.72 1.47 -25.45
CA VAL A 72 4.08 1.63 -24.90
C VAL A 72 5.15 1.38 -25.96
N SER A 73 5.22 0.18 -26.55
CA SER A 73 6.36 -0.21 -27.38
C SER A 73 6.48 0.62 -28.65
N ASP A 74 5.39 0.73 -29.40
CA ASP A 74 5.37 1.36 -30.72
C ASP A 74 4.90 2.82 -30.68
N ALA A 75 4.50 3.30 -29.50
CA ALA A 75 4.03 4.64 -29.26
C ALA A 75 5.03 5.74 -29.65
N GLU A 76 4.50 6.82 -30.22
CA GLU A 76 5.22 8.08 -30.42
C GLU A 76 4.92 9.01 -29.25
N ILE A 77 5.88 9.08 -28.32
CA ILE A 77 5.79 9.91 -27.13
C ILE A 77 6.66 11.15 -27.34
N PRO A 78 6.23 12.38 -27.05
CA PRO A 78 7.07 13.57 -27.24
C PRO A 78 8.04 13.81 -26.06
N GLU A 79 7.69 13.41 -24.84
CA GLU A 79 8.47 13.72 -23.63
C GLU A 79 9.81 12.98 -23.56
N PRO A 80 10.81 13.55 -22.87
CA PRO A 80 12.04 12.84 -22.53
C PRO A 80 11.79 11.77 -21.43
N PRO A 81 12.67 10.77 -21.28
CA PRO A 81 12.54 9.76 -20.24
C PRO A 81 12.84 10.35 -18.85
N LEU A 82 12.01 9.99 -17.86
CA LEU A 82 12.25 10.23 -16.44
C LEU A 82 12.47 8.89 -15.73
N PHE A 83 13.71 8.59 -15.34
CA PHE A 83 14.09 7.27 -14.81
C PHE A 83 13.79 7.05 -13.33
N THR A 84 13.57 8.13 -12.57
CA THR A 84 13.26 8.05 -11.14
C THR A 84 12.11 9.00 -10.83
N ALA A 85 11.27 8.62 -9.87
CA ALA A 85 10.23 9.49 -9.32
C ALA A 85 10.83 10.54 -8.38
N THR A 86 11.75 11.37 -8.89
CA THR A 86 12.40 12.42 -8.11
C THR A 86 11.50 13.64 -8.06
N HIS A 87 10.95 13.91 -6.88
CA HIS A 87 10.17 15.12 -6.64
C HIS A 87 11.05 16.21 -6.05
N THR A 88 11.24 17.30 -6.79
CA THR A 88 11.84 18.50 -6.22
C THR A 88 10.99 18.97 -5.06
N TRP A 89 11.60 19.16 -3.90
CA TRP A 89 10.93 19.83 -2.80
C TRP A 89 10.49 21.24 -3.25
N ARG A 90 9.23 21.57 -2.96
CA ARG A 90 8.69 22.92 -3.06
C ARG A 90 8.27 23.34 -1.66
N ASP A 91 8.59 24.57 -1.27
CA ASP A 91 8.18 25.12 0.02
C ASP A 91 6.68 25.46 0.02
N ILE A 92 5.86 24.40 0.04
CA ILE A 92 4.42 24.49 0.18
C ILE A 92 4.13 24.20 1.65
N PRO A 93 3.79 25.21 2.47
CA PRO A 93 3.59 25.01 3.89
C PRO A 93 2.36 24.14 4.15
N GLU A 94 2.58 23.03 4.86
CA GLU A 94 1.48 22.20 5.36
C GLU A 94 0.76 22.91 6.52
N LYS A 95 -0.57 22.75 6.58
CA LYS A 95 -1.42 23.39 7.59
C LYS A 95 -1.50 22.53 8.84
N ASN A 96 -1.54 23.17 10.01
CA ASN A 96 -1.73 22.52 11.30
C ASN A 96 -0.75 21.36 11.57
N VAL A 97 0.53 21.64 11.33
CA VAL A 97 1.63 20.69 11.55
C VAL A 97 2.54 21.17 12.67
N ARG A 98 3.25 20.21 13.27
CA ARG A 98 4.40 20.44 14.13
C ARG A 98 5.66 20.04 13.36
N ARG A 99 6.57 20.99 13.19
CA ARG A 99 7.92 20.69 12.70
C ARG A 99 8.67 19.92 13.78
N THR A 100 9.26 18.80 13.42
CA THR A 100 10.10 18.03 14.35
C THR A 100 11.44 18.69 14.53
N LYS A 101 12.08 18.50 15.68
CA LYS A 101 13.43 19.00 15.90
C LYS A 101 14.43 18.24 15.02
N PRO A 102 15.29 18.94 14.27
CA PRO A 102 16.35 18.29 13.49
C PRO A 102 17.26 17.45 14.40
N GLY A 103 17.65 16.26 13.93
CA GLY A 103 18.54 15.37 14.67
C GLY A 103 17.90 14.62 15.84
N SER A 104 16.59 14.76 16.10
CA SER A 104 15.90 13.98 17.12
C SER A 104 16.04 12.47 16.89
N SER A 105 16.26 11.75 17.99
CA SER A 105 16.26 10.29 18.01
C SER A 105 14.88 9.72 17.64
N PRO A 106 14.79 8.46 17.16
CA PRO A 106 13.50 7.80 16.92
C PRO A 106 12.54 7.87 18.11
N ALA A 107 13.05 7.71 19.34
CA ALA A 107 12.25 7.77 20.57
C ALA A 107 11.64 9.16 20.81
N GLU A 108 12.43 10.22 20.61
CA GLU A 108 11.95 11.61 20.73
C GLU A 108 10.90 11.93 19.67
N ARG A 109 11.09 11.48 18.41
CA ARG A 109 10.09 11.66 17.34
C ARG A 109 8.79 10.91 17.63
N VAL A 110 8.87 9.69 18.19
CA VAL A 110 7.69 8.96 18.67
C VAL A 110 6.96 9.76 19.75
N GLN A 111 7.69 10.34 20.70
CA GLN A 111 7.09 11.17 21.75
C GLN A 111 6.43 12.43 21.18
N GLU A 112 7.07 13.10 20.22
CA GLU A 112 6.50 14.24 19.50
C GLU A 112 5.22 13.83 18.74
N ALA A 113 5.23 12.70 18.04
CA ALA A 113 4.06 12.16 17.36
C ALA A 113 2.90 11.85 18.31
N VAL A 114 3.18 11.19 19.44
CA VAL A 114 2.17 10.91 20.48
C VAL A 114 1.55 12.20 21.02
N SER A 115 2.35 13.26 21.18
CA SER A 115 1.85 14.56 21.64
C SER A 115 1.05 15.35 20.59
N CYS A 116 1.06 14.89 19.33
CA CYS A 116 0.21 15.43 18.26
C CYS A 116 -1.16 14.73 18.17
N LEU A 117 -1.33 13.61 18.87
CA LEU A 117 -2.57 12.84 18.88
C LEU A 117 -3.60 13.44 19.85
N PRO A 118 -4.92 13.25 19.60
CA PRO A 118 -5.95 13.72 20.50
C PRO A 118 -5.83 13.05 21.88
N ALA A 119 -6.21 13.80 22.92
CA ALA A 119 -6.33 13.25 24.27
C ALA A 119 -7.35 12.12 24.24
N ARG A 120 -6.95 10.96 24.75
CA ARG A 120 -7.78 9.78 24.62
C ARG A 120 -8.95 9.84 25.60
N LEU A 121 -10.17 9.89 25.10
CA LEU A 121 -11.36 9.71 25.93
C LEU A 121 -11.27 8.34 26.62
N PRO A 122 -11.62 8.24 27.92
CA PRO A 122 -11.81 6.94 28.56
C PRO A 122 -12.74 6.10 27.69
N ALA A 123 -12.50 4.78 27.62
CA ALA A 123 -13.52 3.90 27.07
C ALA A 123 -14.84 4.20 27.81
N PRO A 124 -15.97 4.41 27.13
CA PRO A 124 -17.25 4.32 27.80
C PRO A 124 -17.23 2.97 28.54
N GLY A 125 -17.49 2.99 29.85
CA GLY A 125 -17.46 1.80 30.68
C GLY A 125 -18.16 0.64 29.98
N GLY A 126 -17.56 -0.56 30.08
CA GLY A 126 -17.88 -1.76 29.29
C GLY A 126 -19.33 -2.23 29.38
N GLY A 127 -20.23 -1.48 28.75
CA GLY A 127 -21.57 -1.88 28.41
C GLY A 127 -21.62 -2.41 26.98
N PRO A 128 -22.65 -3.21 26.63
CA PRO A 128 -22.81 -3.83 25.31
C PRO A 128 -22.98 -2.86 24.13
N ALA A 129 -22.90 -1.54 24.37
CA ALA A 129 -23.00 -0.48 23.37
C ALA A 129 -21.64 -0.05 22.75
N SER A 130 -20.49 -0.51 23.28
CA SER A 130 -19.18 -0.21 22.68
C SER A 130 -18.83 -1.24 21.60
N GLY A 131 -18.90 -0.85 20.32
CA GLY A 131 -18.51 -1.71 19.20
C GLY A 131 -17.05 -2.15 19.22
N PHE A 132 -16.68 -3.10 18.35
CA PHE A 132 -15.30 -3.58 18.22
C PHE A 132 -14.33 -2.43 17.93
N ARG A 133 -13.17 -2.46 18.60
CA ARG A 133 -12.04 -1.59 18.30
C ARG A 133 -10.74 -2.37 18.41
N ARG A 134 -9.78 -2.04 17.56
CA ARG A 134 -8.42 -2.57 17.66
C ARG A 134 -7.66 -1.85 18.78
N TRP A 135 -6.77 -2.56 19.46
CA TRP A 135 -5.85 -1.97 20.42
C TRP A 135 -4.80 -1.13 19.68
N THR A 136 -4.50 0.04 20.25
CA THR A 136 -3.53 1.01 19.72
C THR A 136 -2.18 0.87 20.41
N VAL A 137 -1.11 1.42 19.84
CA VAL A 137 0.21 1.57 20.49
C VAL A 137 0.06 2.20 21.89
N ARG A 138 -0.80 3.21 22.02
CA ARG A 138 -1.08 3.89 23.29
C ARG A 138 -1.84 3.01 24.30
N ASP A 139 -2.60 2.01 23.85
CA ASP A 139 -3.19 0.99 24.74
C ASP A 139 -2.13 0.12 25.38
N PHE A 140 -1.26 -0.44 24.55
CA PHE A 140 -0.16 -1.30 25.01
C PHE A 140 0.74 -0.54 25.98
N HIS A 141 1.20 0.65 25.58
CA HIS A 141 2.02 1.49 26.44
C HIS A 141 1.34 1.78 27.80
N ARG A 142 0.06 2.15 27.80
CA ARG A 142 -0.70 2.41 29.05
C ARG A 142 -0.83 1.14 29.90
N ALA A 143 -1.13 0.01 29.29
CA ALA A 143 -1.28 -1.27 30.01
C ALA A 143 0.05 -1.72 30.65
N TYR A 144 1.18 -1.46 29.98
CA TYR A 144 2.52 -1.71 30.52
C TYR A 144 2.88 -0.73 31.63
N SER A 145 2.70 0.57 31.42
CA SER A 145 3.04 1.61 32.42
C SER A 145 2.19 1.52 33.69
N SER A 146 0.94 1.05 33.59
CA SER A 146 0.05 0.87 34.75
C SER A 146 0.26 -0.45 35.49
N GLY A 147 1.09 -1.35 34.96
CA GLY A 147 1.27 -2.70 35.51
C GLY A 147 0.09 -3.64 35.28
N GLN A 148 -0.92 -3.25 34.46
CA GLN A 148 -2.04 -4.13 34.08
C GLN A 148 -1.54 -5.40 33.38
N THR A 149 -0.49 -5.28 32.58
CA THR A 149 0.20 -6.41 31.94
C THR A 149 1.67 -6.04 31.68
N THR A 150 2.45 -6.94 31.11
CA THR A 150 3.85 -6.69 30.72
C THR A 150 4.07 -7.04 29.25
N PRO A 151 5.09 -6.44 28.60
CA PRO A 151 5.50 -6.86 27.26
C PRO A 151 5.75 -8.37 27.15
N ALA A 152 6.37 -8.99 28.17
CA ALA A 152 6.59 -10.44 28.21
C ALA A 152 5.29 -11.25 28.26
N MET A 153 4.26 -10.79 28.98
CA MET A 153 2.96 -11.46 29.02
C MET A 153 2.23 -11.36 27.66
N VAL A 154 2.29 -10.19 27.02
CA VAL A 154 1.75 -9.95 25.68
C VAL A 154 2.48 -10.80 24.63
N ALA A 155 3.81 -10.90 24.70
CA ALA A 155 4.61 -11.73 23.81
C ALA A 155 4.26 -13.22 23.92
N ARG A 156 4.03 -13.74 25.14
CA ARG A 156 3.56 -15.13 25.33
C ARG A 156 2.21 -15.35 24.65
N ARG A 157 1.25 -14.44 24.83
CA ARG A 157 -0.07 -14.52 24.18
C ARG A 157 0.03 -14.45 22.66
N PHE A 158 0.92 -13.60 22.15
CA PHE A 158 1.20 -13.51 20.72
C PHE A 158 1.75 -14.82 20.17
N LEU A 159 2.75 -15.43 20.82
CA LEU A 159 3.31 -16.72 20.39
C LEU A 159 2.27 -17.85 20.42
N THR A 160 1.36 -17.84 21.40
CA THR A 160 0.19 -18.74 21.40
C THR A 160 -0.70 -18.51 20.18
N ALA A 161 -1.04 -17.25 19.88
CA ALA A 161 -1.85 -16.91 18.71
C ALA A 161 -1.16 -17.30 17.38
N VAL A 162 0.16 -17.16 17.26
CA VAL A 162 0.93 -17.60 16.08
C VAL A 162 0.79 -19.11 15.87
N LYS A 163 0.84 -19.89 16.96
CA LYS A 163 0.62 -21.34 16.90
C LYS A 163 -0.82 -21.67 16.46
N GLU A 164 -1.82 -21.01 17.02
CA GLU A 164 -3.23 -21.22 16.66
C GLU A 164 -3.53 -20.84 15.20
N CYS A 165 -2.92 -19.76 14.67
CA CYS A 165 -2.98 -19.44 13.25
C CYS A 165 -2.41 -20.56 12.37
N SER A 166 -1.35 -21.22 12.82
CA SER A 166 -0.74 -22.33 12.08
C SER A 166 -1.69 -23.54 12.03
N ASP A 167 -2.42 -23.80 13.12
CA ASP A 167 -3.48 -24.84 13.17
C ASP A 167 -4.65 -24.50 12.23
N LEU A 168 -4.94 -23.21 12.01
CA LEU A 168 -5.90 -22.71 11.02
C LEU A 168 -5.36 -22.70 9.57
N LYS A 169 -4.17 -23.27 9.32
CA LYS A 169 -3.46 -23.22 8.03
C LYS A 169 -3.21 -21.79 7.52
N MET A 170 -3.13 -20.82 8.44
CA MET A 170 -2.76 -19.44 8.14
C MET A 170 -1.26 -19.25 8.39
N ALA A 171 -0.45 -19.32 7.33
CA ALA A 171 0.98 -19.07 7.39
C ALA A 171 1.31 -17.57 7.48
N VAL A 172 0.95 -16.93 8.60
CA VAL A 172 1.12 -15.48 8.82
C VAL A 172 2.60 -15.08 8.91
N PHE A 173 3.44 -15.97 9.45
CA PHE A 173 4.88 -15.78 9.58
C PHE A 173 5.60 -16.97 8.96
N ILE A 174 6.58 -16.70 8.09
CA ILE A 174 7.47 -17.76 7.56
C ILE A 174 8.72 -17.96 8.43
N SER A 175 9.02 -16.99 9.29
CA SER A 175 10.10 -17.05 10.28
C SER A 175 9.66 -16.32 11.55
N CYS A 176 9.78 -17.00 12.70
CA CYS A 176 9.46 -16.45 14.01
C CYS A 176 10.29 -17.19 15.06
N ASP A 177 11.25 -16.51 15.67
CA ASP A 177 12.07 -17.07 16.75
C ASP A 177 11.42 -16.72 18.09
N ALA A 178 10.73 -17.70 18.69
CA ALA A 178 10.05 -17.54 19.96
C ALA A 178 11.00 -17.16 21.11
N ALA A 179 12.25 -17.66 21.09
CA ALA A 179 13.23 -17.35 22.13
C ALA A 179 13.71 -15.91 22.00
N ASP A 180 13.96 -15.44 20.77
CA ASP A 180 14.33 -14.05 20.51
C ASP A 180 13.19 -13.08 20.85
N VAL A 181 11.95 -13.38 20.43
CA VAL A 181 10.75 -12.60 20.78
C VAL A 181 10.60 -12.47 22.30
N MET A 182 10.75 -13.57 23.04
CA MET A 182 10.65 -13.55 24.50
C MET A 182 11.79 -12.76 25.14
N ARG A 183 13.03 -12.91 24.66
CA ARG A 183 14.19 -12.16 25.14
C ARG A 183 13.98 -10.65 25.00
N GLN A 184 13.59 -10.18 23.82
CA GLN A 184 13.30 -8.76 23.57
C GLN A 184 12.15 -8.25 24.47
N ALA A 185 11.11 -9.06 24.66
CA ALA A 185 9.97 -8.71 25.52
C ALA A 185 10.32 -8.67 27.01
N GLU A 186 11.23 -9.52 27.48
CA GLU A 186 11.76 -9.47 28.85
C GLU A 186 12.63 -8.24 29.09
N ASP A 187 13.47 -7.87 28.12
CA ASP A 187 14.27 -6.63 28.17
C ASP A 187 13.35 -5.40 28.28
N SER A 188 12.28 -5.36 27.47
CA SER A 188 11.27 -4.31 27.54
C SER A 188 10.52 -4.31 28.88
N THR A 189 10.15 -5.50 29.39
CA THR A 189 9.49 -5.64 30.69
C THR A 189 10.34 -5.04 31.82
N ARG A 190 11.66 -5.29 31.81
CA ARG A 190 12.57 -4.71 32.82
C ARG A 190 12.61 -3.17 32.73
N ARG A 191 12.63 -2.59 31.53
CA ARG A 191 12.58 -1.12 31.35
C ARG A 191 11.30 -0.52 31.92
N TYR A 192 10.13 -1.13 31.69
CA TYR A 192 8.87 -0.69 32.29
C TYR A 192 8.88 -0.82 33.82
N GLN A 193 9.40 -1.92 34.37
CA GLN A 193 9.53 -2.10 35.84
C GLN A 193 10.44 -1.05 36.49
N GLN A 194 11.45 -0.57 35.76
CA GLN A 194 12.35 0.49 36.20
C GLN A 194 11.78 1.90 35.97
N GLY A 195 10.59 2.04 35.37
CA GLY A 195 10.00 3.33 35.03
C GLY A 195 10.72 4.06 33.88
N ALA A 196 11.49 3.36 33.06
CA ALA A 196 12.31 3.93 32.00
C ALA A 196 12.07 3.27 30.62
N PRO A 197 10.81 3.23 30.10
CA PRO A 197 10.54 2.76 28.75
C PRO A 197 11.20 3.68 27.71
N LEU A 198 11.63 3.13 26.58
CA LEU A 198 12.32 3.89 25.53
C LEU A 198 11.40 4.91 24.84
N SER A 199 10.14 4.55 24.62
CA SER A 199 9.08 5.42 24.07
C SER A 199 7.73 4.71 24.18
N ALA A 200 6.66 5.29 23.63
CA ALA A 200 5.37 4.62 23.51
C ALA A 200 5.41 3.33 22.67
N MET A 201 6.44 3.14 21.83
CA MET A 201 6.65 1.92 21.05
C MET A 201 7.40 0.81 21.82
N ASP A 202 7.97 1.09 23.00
CA ASP A 202 8.70 0.07 23.77
C ASP A 202 7.75 -1.06 24.18
N GLY A 203 8.10 -2.29 23.80
CA GLY A 203 7.28 -3.49 24.08
C GLY A 203 6.09 -3.70 23.15
N VAL A 204 5.90 -2.84 22.13
CA VAL A 204 4.91 -3.07 21.08
C VAL A 204 5.46 -4.05 20.06
N LEU A 205 4.68 -5.08 19.73
CA LEU A 205 5.03 -6.07 18.72
C LEU A 205 4.85 -5.48 17.32
N VAL A 206 5.89 -5.57 16.48
CA VAL A 206 5.86 -5.14 15.08
C VAL A 206 6.29 -6.32 14.22
N ALA A 207 5.43 -6.72 13.27
CA ALA A 207 5.82 -7.66 12.24
C ALA A 207 6.61 -6.91 11.17
N VAL A 208 7.83 -7.36 10.91
CA VAL A 208 8.62 -6.84 9.79
C VAL A 208 8.24 -7.63 8.56
N LYS A 209 7.80 -6.90 7.54
CA LYS A 209 7.57 -7.54 6.26
C LYS A 209 8.88 -8.10 5.77
N ASP A 210 8.76 -9.26 5.20
CA ASP A 210 9.81 -10.04 4.65
C ASP A 210 10.36 -9.17 3.42
N GLU A 211 10.88 -7.97 3.46
CA GLU A 211 11.54 -7.35 2.24
C GLU A 211 12.65 -6.41 2.67
N LEU A 212 12.77 -6.30 3.98
CA LEU A 212 13.64 -5.49 4.79
C LEU A 212 14.54 -6.49 5.53
N ASP A 213 15.84 -6.36 5.38
CA ASP A 213 16.84 -7.01 6.19
C ASP A 213 16.56 -6.67 7.65
N CYS A 214 16.04 -7.65 8.37
CA CYS A 214 15.81 -7.57 9.80
C CYS A 214 16.55 -8.72 10.43
N LEU A 215 17.80 -8.50 10.84
CA LEU A 215 18.60 -9.57 11.44
C LEU A 215 17.85 -10.18 12.65
N PRO A 216 17.61 -11.52 12.72
CA PRO A 216 18.09 -12.60 11.84
C PRO A 216 17.06 -13.20 10.82
N TYR A 217 15.97 -12.53 10.45
CA TYR A 217 14.84 -13.05 9.67
C TYR A 217 14.94 -12.85 8.11
N PRO A 218 14.43 -13.79 7.26
CA PRO A 218 14.37 -13.73 5.77
C PRO A 218 13.19 -12.86 5.17
N THR A 219 12.92 -12.83 3.82
CA THR A 219 12.15 -11.72 3.11
C THR A 219 11.22 -11.90 1.76
N THR A 220 9.82 -11.74 1.66
CA THR A 220 8.89 -10.95 0.66
C THR A 220 7.76 -9.81 1.06
N GLY A 221 7.24 -8.94 0.10
CA GLY A 221 6.56 -7.56 0.20
C GLY A 221 5.06 -7.17 -0.16
N SER A 222 4.72 -5.83 -0.26
CA SER A 222 3.41 -5.06 -0.47
C SER A 222 2.62 -4.47 0.73
N VAL A 223 2.03 -3.24 0.61
CA VAL A 223 1.41 -2.46 1.73
C VAL A 223 -0.09 -2.11 1.58
N ARG A 224 -0.49 -1.27 0.60
CA ARG A 224 -1.84 -0.65 0.57
C ARG A 224 -2.97 -1.61 0.18
N MET A 225 -2.73 -2.45 -0.82
CA MET A 225 -3.72 -3.46 -1.28
C MET A 225 -4.09 -4.43 -0.15
N PRO A 226 -3.15 -5.11 0.55
CA PRO A 226 -3.52 -5.99 1.64
C PRO A 226 -4.16 -5.24 2.80
N ALA A 227 -3.82 -3.96 3.02
CA ALA A 227 -4.49 -3.15 4.04
C ALA A 227 -5.99 -2.95 3.75
N ALA A 228 -6.37 -2.70 2.49
CA ALA A 228 -7.76 -2.61 2.07
C ALA A 228 -8.49 -3.94 2.29
N LEU A 229 -7.92 -5.06 1.84
CA LEU A 229 -8.55 -6.39 1.91
C LEU A 229 -8.68 -6.90 3.36
N CYS A 230 -7.79 -6.48 4.27
CA CYS A 230 -7.79 -6.89 5.67
C CYS A 230 -8.43 -5.85 6.63
N GLY A 231 -8.96 -4.75 6.11
CA GLY A 231 -9.63 -3.72 6.92
C GLY A 231 -8.69 -3.03 7.92
N VAL A 232 -7.48 -2.68 7.48
CA VAL A 232 -6.47 -1.95 8.26
C VAL A 232 -5.93 -0.74 7.48
N VAL A 233 -5.14 0.11 8.12
CA VAL A 233 -4.52 1.27 7.49
C VAL A 233 -3.24 0.85 6.77
N GLY A 234 -3.09 1.30 5.52
CA GLY A 234 -1.87 1.10 4.73
C GLY A 234 -1.30 2.45 4.30
N PHE A 235 -0.15 2.85 4.86
CA PHE A 235 0.48 4.13 4.58
C PHE A 235 1.79 3.94 3.81
N LYS A 236 1.90 4.57 2.65
CA LYS A 236 3.09 4.58 1.80
C LYS A 236 3.57 6.01 1.63
N PRO A 237 4.63 6.44 2.33
CA PRO A 237 5.21 7.78 2.18
C PRO A 237 5.74 8.06 0.75
N THR A 238 6.19 9.29 0.54
CA THR A 238 6.85 9.71 -0.72
C THR A 238 8.08 8.85 -0.97
N ALA A 239 8.37 8.57 -2.24
CA ALA A 239 9.60 7.89 -2.63
C ALA A 239 10.83 8.61 -2.04
N GLY A 240 11.71 7.86 -1.37
CA GLY A 240 12.88 8.41 -0.69
C GLY A 240 12.63 9.00 0.70
N ARG A 241 11.38 9.07 1.20
CA ARG A 241 11.10 9.51 2.58
C ARG A 241 11.59 8.52 3.63
N LEU A 242 11.46 7.23 3.34
CA LEU A 242 11.97 6.15 4.16
C LEU A 242 13.23 5.58 3.50
N SER A 243 14.20 5.17 4.30
CA SER A 243 15.42 4.57 3.79
C SER A 243 15.13 3.22 3.14
N ASN A 244 15.76 2.98 1.97
CA ASN A 244 15.76 1.68 1.32
C ASN A 244 16.95 0.80 1.76
N ALA A 245 17.74 1.25 2.74
CA ALA A 245 18.85 0.46 3.25
C ALA A 245 18.33 -0.84 3.87
N GLY A 246 18.92 -1.97 3.47
CA GLY A 246 18.47 -3.29 3.86
C GLY A 246 17.25 -3.80 3.09
N LEU A 247 16.62 -3.04 2.18
CA LEU A 247 15.59 -3.61 1.33
C LEU A 247 16.19 -4.52 0.26
N LEU A 248 15.54 -5.65 -0.03
CA LEU A 248 15.84 -6.42 -1.23
C LEU A 248 15.69 -5.49 -2.45
N PRO A 249 16.73 -5.34 -3.29
CA PRO A 249 16.75 -4.33 -4.35
C PRO A 249 15.92 -4.74 -5.58
N LEU A 250 14.75 -5.38 -5.39
CA LEU A 250 13.91 -5.91 -6.46
C LEU A 250 13.44 -4.82 -7.43
N ASN A 251 13.08 -3.64 -6.91
CA ASN A 251 12.51 -2.56 -7.70
C ASN A 251 13.07 -1.22 -7.21
N TRP A 252 14.14 -0.73 -7.83
CA TRP A 252 14.83 0.48 -7.38
C TRP A 252 13.99 1.75 -7.47
N THR A 253 13.13 1.86 -8.49
CA THR A 253 12.45 3.14 -8.79
C THR A 253 10.97 3.15 -8.45
N VAL A 254 10.39 1.97 -8.16
CA VAL A 254 8.95 1.81 -7.84
C VAL A 254 8.70 1.01 -6.55
N GLY A 255 9.74 0.40 -5.97
CA GLY A 255 9.70 -0.28 -4.68
C GLY A 255 9.95 0.71 -3.54
N MET A 256 9.00 0.79 -2.61
CA MET A 256 9.13 1.64 -1.42
C MET A 256 8.59 0.91 -0.19
N PRO A 257 9.26 1.07 0.97
CA PRO A 257 8.72 0.59 2.23
C PRO A 257 7.51 1.42 2.64
N GLY A 258 6.65 0.82 3.45
CA GLY A 258 5.49 1.48 4.00
C GLY A 258 5.02 0.76 5.25
N ILE A 259 3.92 1.26 5.82
CA ILE A 259 3.45 0.89 7.15
C ILE A 259 2.04 0.29 7.01
N LEU A 260 1.83 -0.88 7.61
CA LEU A 260 0.49 -1.37 7.92
C LEU A 260 0.24 -1.16 9.42
N ALA A 261 -0.91 -0.61 9.77
CA ALA A 261 -1.28 -0.38 11.15
C ALA A 261 -2.79 -0.52 11.36
N ALA A 262 -3.20 -0.80 12.60
CA ALA A 262 -4.61 -0.93 12.95
C ALA A 262 -5.39 0.39 12.81
N THR A 263 -4.72 1.52 13.07
CA THR A 263 -5.29 2.87 13.08
C THR A 263 -4.34 3.87 12.42
N VAL A 264 -4.87 5.04 12.03
CA VAL A 264 -4.06 6.13 11.47
C VAL A 264 -3.07 6.67 12.51
N GLU A 265 -3.45 6.69 13.78
CA GLU A 265 -2.59 7.10 14.89
C GLU A 265 -1.38 6.18 15.05
N ASP A 266 -1.60 4.86 14.95
CA ASP A 266 -0.52 3.89 15.01
C ASP A 266 0.39 4.00 13.77
N ALA A 267 -0.17 4.29 12.60
CA ALA A 267 0.61 4.55 11.39
C ALA A 267 1.50 5.80 11.54
N LEU A 268 0.98 6.88 12.15
CA LEU A 268 1.75 8.09 12.47
C LEU A 268 2.89 7.80 13.46
N ILE A 269 2.62 7.05 14.53
CA ILE A 269 3.65 6.71 15.52
C ILE A 269 4.75 5.85 14.88
N ALA A 270 4.37 4.82 14.10
CA ALA A 270 5.33 3.97 13.40
C ALA A 270 6.14 4.78 12.37
N TYR A 271 5.49 5.68 11.62
CA TYR A 271 6.16 6.58 10.68
C TYR A 271 7.21 7.46 11.37
N ALA A 272 6.87 8.08 12.50
CA ALA A 272 7.81 8.90 13.27
C ALA A 272 9.00 8.09 13.79
N ALA A 273 8.81 6.81 14.12
CA ALA A 273 9.89 5.92 14.54
C ALA A 273 10.87 5.63 13.40
N ILE A 274 10.36 5.25 12.22
CA ILE A 274 11.20 4.68 11.13
C ILE A 274 11.69 5.70 10.10
N VAL A 275 11.12 6.91 10.07
CA VAL A 275 11.58 7.96 9.15
C VAL A 275 13.03 8.32 9.44
N ASP A 276 13.86 8.29 8.40
CA ASP A 276 15.28 8.62 8.52
C ASP A 276 15.46 10.15 8.40
N GLN A 277 16.10 10.74 9.40
CA GLN A 277 16.51 12.15 9.42
C GLN A 277 18.03 12.27 9.64
N SER A 278 18.75 11.16 9.64
CA SER A 278 20.19 11.11 9.97
C SER A 278 21.07 11.68 8.85
N LYS A 279 20.57 11.71 7.61
CA LYS A 279 21.25 12.27 6.44
C LYS A 279 20.42 13.40 5.83
N PRO A 280 20.70 14.67 6.19
CA PRO A 280 20.08 15.81 5.52
C PRO A 280 20.35 15.72 4.02
N SER A 281 19.31 15.70 3.21
CA SER A 281 19.39 15.73 1.76
C SER A 281 18.69 16.99 1.27
N PRO A 282 19.26 17.77 0.34
CA PRO A 282 18.56 18.91 -0.26
C PRO A 282 17.30 18.48 -1.03
N LEU A 283 17.12 17.18 -1.29
CA LEU A 283 15.94 16.60 -1.92
C LEU A 283 14.84 16.21 -0.92
N GLN A 284 15.14 16.16 0.38
CA GLN A 284 14.18 15.76 1.41
C GLN A 284 13.87 16.92 2.34
N PRO A 285 12.61 17.34 2.47
CA PRO A 285 12.26 18.39 3.42
C PRO A 285 12.29 17.89 4.85
N GLU A 286 12.38 18.87 5.77
CA GLU A 286 12.18 18.67 7.20
C GLU A 286 10.87 17.93 7.46
N LEU A 287 10.89 17.07 8.48
CA LEU A 287 9.72 16.28 8.85
C LEU A 287 8.68 17.13 9.59
N ASN A 288 7.46 17.12 9.05
CA ASN A 288 6.26 17.64 9.69
C ASN A 288 5.44 16.48 10.25
N LEU A 289 4.90 16.65 11.45
CA LEU A 289 3.90 15.77 12.04
C LEU A 289 2.55 16.49 12.08
N PRO A 290 1.44 15.85 11.70
CA PRO A 290 0.12 16.49 11.74
C PRO A 290 -0.39 16.60 13.17
N LEU A 291 -0.97 17.74 13.53
CA LEU A 291 -1.65 17.92 14.81
C LEU A 291 -3.08 17.37 14.71
N LEU A 292 -3.23 16.08 15.04
CA LEU A 292 -4.50 15.35 15.00
C LEU A 292 -5.43 15.65 16.19
N THR A 293 -5.10 16.61 17.04
CA THR A 293 -5.93 16.99 18.21
C THR A 293 -7.31 17.51 17.83
N CYS A 294 -7.49 18.02 16.61
CA CYS A 294 -8.78 18.44 16.08
C CYS A 294 -8.87 18.11 14.59
N THR A 295 -9.81 17.25 14.19
CA THR A 295 -10.02 16.85 12.79
C THR A 295 -10.51 18.01 11.91
N ARG A 296 -11.18 19.01 12.48
CA ARG A 296 -11.67 20.23 11.78
C ARG A 296 -10.63 21.33 11.62
N SER A 297 -9.39 21.10 12.05
CA SER A 297 -8.31 22.10 11.99
C SER A 297 -7.86 22.46 10.57
N ILE A 298 -8.17 21.63 9.57
CA ILE A 298 -7.93 21.94 8.16
C ILE A 298 -9.26 22.12 7.43
N SER A 299 -9.53 23.37 7.04
CA SER A 299 -10.70 23.78 6.25
C SER A 299 -10.37 23.88 4.75
N ASN A 300 -11.41 23.89 3.92
CA ASN A 300 -11.34 24.12 2.48
C ASN A 300 -10.47 23.10 1.71
N ILE A 301 -10.46 21.84 2.15
CA ILE A 301 -9.80 20.77 1.41
C ILE A 301 -10.57 20.47 0.12
N LYS A 302 -9.83 20.32 -0.96
CA LYS A 302 -10.33 19.85 -2.26
C LYS A 302 -9.80 18.46 -2.57
N LEU A 303 -10.70 17.53 -2.84
CA LEU A 303 -10.36 16.16 -3.24
C LEU A 303 -10.60 15.99 -4.74
N ALA A 304 -9.54 15.81 -5.52
CA ALA A 304 -9.65 15.51 -6.94
C ALA A 304 -10.24 14.10 -7.12
N LYS A 305 -11.36 14.02 -7.82
CA LYS A 305 -12.04 12.78 -8.20
C LYS A 305 -12.14 12.72 -9.71
N TYR A 306 -11.72 11.61 -10.31
CA TYR A 306 -12.03 11.30 -11.71
C TYR A 306 -13.12 10.24 -11.74
N ALA A 307 -14.35 10.63 -12.06
CA ALA A 307 -15.53 9.76 -11.88
C ALA A 307 -15.41 8.42 -12.64
N LYS A 308 -14.99 8.46 -13.92
CA LYS A 308 -14.85 7.24 -14.73
C LYS A 308 -13.87 6.24 -14.12
N TRP A 309 -12.78 6.72 -13.54
CA TRP A 309 -11.81 5.86 -12.86
C TRP A 309 -12.33 5.39 -11.51
N PHE A 310 -12.89 6.29 -10.70
CA PHE A 310 -13.43 5.99 -9.38
C PHE A 310 -14.54 4.93 -9.42
N ASP A 311 -15.40 4.99 -10.43
CA ASP A 311 -16.56 4.11 -10.57
C ASP A 311 -16.21 2.75 -11.22
N ASP A 312 -14.96 2.55 -11.67
CA ASP A 312 -14.46 1.27 -12.20
C ASP A 312 -14.10 0.28 -11.08
N SER A 313 -15.12 -0.04 -10.29
CA SER A 313 -15.08 -0.96 -9.15
C SER A 313 -16.46 -1.62 -8.96
N SER A 314 -16.52 -2.64 -8.10
CA SER A 314 -17.80 -3.25 -7.72
C SER A 314 -18.77 -2.23 -7.10
N GLU A 315 -20.06 -2.54 -7.15
CA GLU A 315 -21.11 -1.65 -6.68
C GLU A 315 -20.98 -1.23 -5.23
N ASP A 316 -20.72 -2.20 -4.36
CA ASP A 316 -20.55 -1.93 -2.95
C ASP A 316 -19.36 -1.00 -2.69
N ILE A 317 -18.26 -1.19 -3.42
CA ILE A 317 -17.05 -0.37 -3.27
C ILE A 317 -17.32 1.08 -3.67
N ARG A 318 -17.87 1.32 -4.87
CA ARG A 318 -18.17 2.69 -5.33
C ARG A 318 -19.19 3.38 -4.40
N ASN A 319 -20.19 2.65 -3.91
CA ASN A 319 -21.22 3.19 -3.03
C ASN A 319 -20.66 3.53 -1.64
N LEU A 320 -19.85 2.65 -1.04
CA LEU A 320 -19.23 2.88 0.27
C LEU A 320 -18.22 4.03 0.21
N CYS A 321 -17.37 4.06 -0.81
CA CYS A 321 -16.41 5.16 -1.00
C CYS A 321 -17.14 6.48 -1.28
N GLY A 322 -18.19 6.47 -2.10
CA GLY A 322 -19.05 7.64 -2.35
C GLY A 322 -19.73 8.15 -1.07
N LYS A 323 -20.23 7.25 -0.22
CA LYS A 323 -20.80 7.60 1.09
C LYS A 323 -19.74 8.20 2.02
N ALA A 324 -18.52 7.67 2.04
CA ALA A 324 -17.43 8.25 2.82
C ALA A 324 -17.14 9.70 2.40
N LEU A 325 -17.12 9.98 1.08
CA LEU A 325 -16.96 11.35 0.57
C LEU A 325 -18.11 12.28 0.99
N GLN A 326 -19.35 11.80 0.97
CA GLN A 326 -20.51 12.57 1.47
C GLN A 326 -20.40 12.88 2.96
N MET A 327 -19.91 11.93 3.77
CA MET A 327 -19.68 12.12 5.19
C MET A 327 -18.57 13.15 5.45
N LEU A 328 -17.49 13.13 4.68
CA LEU A 328 -16.44 14.15 4.76
C LEU A 328 -16.97 15.54 4.43
N LYS A 329 -17.76 15.66 3.37
CA LYS A 329 -18.42 16.92 3.01
C LYS A 329 -19.34 17.42 4.11
N ALA A 330 -20.19 16.55 4.67
CA ALA A 330 -21.13 16.91 5.72
C ALA A 330 -20.44 17.31 7.04
N GLN A 331 -19.36 16.63 7.42
CA GLN A 331 -18.69 16.86 8.71
C GLN A 331 -17.64 17.96 8.70
N TYR A 332 -16.96 18.15 7.55
CA TYR A 332 -15.79 19.03 7.42
C TYR A 332 -15.93 20.10 6.32
N GLY A 333 -16.97 20.03 5.48
CA GLY A 333 -17.15 20.97 4.35
C GLY A 333 -16.13 20.77 3.22
N TRP A 334 -15.51 19.60 3.14
CA TRP A 334 -14.54 19.29 2.08
C TRP A 334 -15.25 19.00 0.77
N GLU A 335 -14.72 19.56 -0.31
CA GLU A 335 -15.35 19.47 -1.63
C GLU A 335 -14.60 18.48 -2.52
N THR A 336 -15.36 17.76 -3.34
CA THR A 336 -14.81 16.95 -4.42
C THR A 336 -14.76 17.78 -5.69
N VAL A 337 -13.59 17.87 -6.32
CA VAL A 337 -13.39 18.55 -7.60
C VAL A 337 -13.27 17.49 -8.67
N GLU A 338 -14.12 17.56 -9.70
CA GLU A 338 -14.01 16.68 -10.85
C GLU A 338 -12.75 17.03 -11.65
N VAL A 339 -11.95 16.01 -11.97
CA VAL A 339 -10.74 16.12 -12.80
C VAL A 339 -10.69 14.96 -13.78
N THR A 340 -9.89 15.09 -14.82
CA THR A 340 -9.54 13.99 -15.70
C THR A 340 -8.11 13.54 -15.41
N VAL A 341 -7.94 12.25 -15.09
CA VAL A 341 -6.62 11.61 -15.03
C VAL A 341 -6.44 10.83 -16.32
N PRO A 342 -5.74 11.38 -17.32
CA PRO A 342 -5.59 10.74 -18.62
C PRO A 342 -4.60 9.59 -18.55
N GLU A 343 -4.63 8.74 -19.57
CA GLU A 343 -3.59 7.75 -19.83
C GLU A 343 -3.34 6.77 -18.64
N ILE A 344 -4.40 6.40 -17.88
CA ILE A 344 -4.28 5.49 -16.73
C ILE A 344 -3.79 4.10 -17.13
N GLU A 345 -4.24 3.58 -18.27
CA GLU A 345 -3.84 2.25 -18.75
C GLU A 345 -2.37 2.25 -19.18
N GLU A 346 -1.94 3.31 -19.85
CA GLU A 346 -0.55 3.58 -20.19
C GLU A 346 0.33 3.63 -18.93
N MET A 347 -0.13 4.33 -17.88
CA MET A 347 0.57 4.39 -16.59
C MET A 347 0.71 2.99 -15.98
N ARG A 348 -0.36 2.17 -16.01
CA ARG A 348 -0.34 0.79 -15.52
C ARG A 348 0.67 -0.07 -16.28
N LEU A 349 0.67 0.00 -17.61
CA LEU A 349 1.58 -0.76 -18.47
C LEU A 349 3.02 -0.30 -18.29
N ALA A 350 3.28 1.01 -18.27
CA ALA A 350 4.61 1.58 -18.03
C ALA A 350 5.18 1.19 -16.66
N HIS A 351 4.32 1.14 -15.63
CA HIS A 351 4.69 0.64 -14.31
C HIS A 351 5.13 -0.83 -14.37
N TYR A 352 4.37 -1.72 -15.03
CA TYR A 352 4.76 -3.13 -15.14
C TYR A 352 6.02 -3.36 -15.95
N VAL A 353 6.21 -2.61 -17.04
CA VAL A 353 7.47 -2.64 -17.80
C VAL A 353 8.62 -2.25 -16.90
N THR A 354 8.49 -1.15 -16.16
CA THR A 354 9.55 -0.67 -15.26
C THR A 354 9.86 -1.65 -14.14
N MET A 355 8.83 -2.08 -13.39
CA MET A 355 8.94 -3.04 -12.30
C MET A 355 9.52 -4.38 -12.78
N GLY A 356 8.99 -4.93 -13.88
CA GLY A 356 9.46 -6.21 -14.42
C GLY A 356 10.91 -6.17 -14.89
N SER A 357 11.30 -5.10 -15.61
CA SER A 357 12.69 -4.90 -16.05
C SER A 357 13.66 -4.75 -14.87
N GLU A 358 13.29 -4.00 -13.84
CA GLU A 358 14.14 -3.84 -12.65
C GLU A 358 14.26 -5.14 -11.85
N CYS A 359 13.14 -5.83 -11.62
CA CYS A 359 13.10 -7.11 -10.92
C CYS A 359 13.96 -8.18 -11.60
N THR A 360 13.83 -8.34 -12.92
CA THR A 360 14.63 -9.31 -13.66
C THR A 360 16.11 -8.96 -13.69
N ALA A 361 16.46 -7.68 -13.80
CA ALA A 361 17.84 -7.22 -13.72
C ALA A 361 18.45 -7.46 -12.32
N SER A 362 17.72 -7.14 -11.25
CA SER A 362 18.17 -7.35 -9.87
C SER A 362 18.37 -8.82 -9.54
N LEU A 363 17.47 -9.68 -10.02
CA LEU A 363 17.48 -11.10 -9.69
C LEU A 363 18.38 -11.95 -10.60
N ALA A 364 18.90 -11.40 -11.70
CA ALA A 364 19.62 -12.16 -12.73
C ALA A 364 20.68 -13.11 -12.16
N LYS A 365 21.60 -12.59 -11.33
CA LYS A 365 22.67 -13.38 -10.72
C LYS A 365 22.16 -14.53 -9.84
N TYR A 366 21.04 -14.33 -9.14
CA TYR A 366 20.45 -15.37 -8.30
C TYR A 366 19.75 -16.43 -9.13
N LEU A 367 18.97 -15.99 -10.13
CA LEU A 367 18.21 -16.87 -11.02
C LEU A 367 19.12 -17.75 -11.89
N ASP A 368 20.32 -17.28 -12.25
CA ASP A 368 21.29 -18.06 -13.01
C ASP A 368 21.87 -19.25 -12.20
N ASN A 369 21.87 -19.14 -10.87
CA ASN A 369 22.44 -20.15 -9.96
C ASN A 369 21.38 -20.98 -9.21
N MET A 370 20.10 -20.62 -9.34
CA MET A 370 18.99 -21.28 -8.66
C MET A 370 18.38 -22.36 -9.54
N SER A 371 18.04 -23.51 -8.97
CA SER A 371 17.29 -24.53 -9.72
C SER A 371 15.89 -24.03 -10.03
N ARG A 372 15.39 -24.29 -11.23
CA ARG A 372 14.00 -23.94 -11.61
C ARG A 372 12.95 -24.58 -10.71
N SER A 373 13.28 -25.68 -10.04
CA SER A 373 12.40 -26.35 -9.08
C SER A 373 12.20 -25.57 -7.79
N GLU A 374 13.06 -24.62 -7.47
CA GLU A 374 12.97 -23.78 -6.27
C GLU A 374 12.08 -22.55 -6.48
N ILE A 375 11.67 -22.28 -7.73
CA ILE A 375 10.89 -21.10 -8.09
C ILE A 375 9.43 -21.50 -8.31
N GLY A 376 8.51 -20.81 -7.64
CA GLY A 376 7.06 -20.96 -7.84
C GLY A 376 6.64 -20.81 -9.29
N TRP A 377 5.61 -21.56 -9.72
CA TRP A 377 5.16 -21.59 -11.11
C TRP A 377 4.60 -20.24 -11.58
N ASP A 378 3.90 -19.55 -10.68
CA ASP A 378 3.42 -18.19 -10.84
C ASP A 378 4.57 -17.18 -11.05
N VAL A 379 5.63 -17.28 -10.24
CA VAL A 379 6.83 -16.44 -10.35
C VAL A 379 7.54 -16.71 -11.68
N ARG A 380 7.62 -17.97 -12.14
CA ARG A 380 8.23 -18.33 -13.43
C ARG A 380 7.47 -17.75 -14.62
N ILE A 381 6.14 -17.76 -14.57
CA ILE A 381 5.28 -17.09 -15.56
C ILE A 381 5.55 -15.58 -15.56
N GLY A 382 5.54 -14.95 -14.37
CA GLY A 382 5.83 -13.52 -14.22
C GLY A 382 7.20 -13.13 -14.77
N LEU A 383 8.25 -13.88 -14.42
CA LEU A 383 9.61 -13.67 -14.93
C LEU A 383 9.71 -13.84 -16.45
N SER A 384 8.97 -14.78 -17.02
CA SER A 384 8.92 -14.96 -18.49
C SER A 384 8.30 -13.75 -19.18
N ALA A 385 7.22 -13.20 -18.61
CA ALA A 385 6.63 -11.96 -19.09
C ALA A 385 7.58 -10.77 -18.93
N TYR A 386 8.23 -10.62 -17.79
CA TYR A 386 9.15 -9.51 -17.52
C TYR A 386 10.39 -9.52 -18.43
N ARG A 387 10.96 -10.70 -18.70
CA ARG A 387 12.09 -10.87 -19.63
C ARG A 387 11.74 -10.57 -21.09
N SER A 388 10.44 -10.47 -21.42
CA SER A 388 9.98 -10.13 -22.77
C SER A 388 9.92 -8.62 -23.07
N PHE A 389 10.20 -7.79 -22.07
CA PHE A 389 10.30 -6.34 -22.27
C PHE A 389 11.66 -5.97 -22.86
N SER A 390 11.62 -5.16 -23.92
CA SER A 390 12.81 -4.67 -24.59
C SER A 390 13.35 -3.39 -23.93
N SER A 391 14.57 -2.99 -24.28
CA SER A 391 15.11 -1.67 -23.88
C SER A 391 14.26 -0.51 -24.40
N ARG A 392 13.64 -0.66 -25.59
CA ARG A 392 12.68 0.31 -26.15
C ARG A 392 11.44 0.42 -25.26
N ASP A 393 10.90 -0.71 -24.80
CA ASP A 393 9.75 -0.73 -23.89
C ASP A 393 10.09 0.04 -22.61
N TYR A 394 11.25 -0.23 -22.01
CA TYR A 394 11.69 0.43 -20.78
C TYR A 394 11.88 1.94 -20.96
N LEU A 395 12.54 2.37 -22.04
CA LEU A 395 12.73 3.78 -22.34
C LEU A 395 11.40 4.50 -22.55
N ASN A 396 10.48 3.92 -23.33
CA ASN A 396 9.15 4.50 -23.52
C ASN A 396 8.33 4.53 -22.22
N ALA A 397 8.45 3.52 -21.36
CA ALA A 397 7.83 3.55 -20.04
C ALA A 397 8.34 4.74 -19.20
N GLN A 398 9.62 5.10 -19.27
CA GLN A 398 10.16 6.26 -18.56
C GLN A 398 9.66 7.60 -19.15
N ARG A 399 9.35 7.64 -20.45
CA ARG A 399 8.75 8.83 -21.09
C ARG A 399 7.29 9.00 -20.67
N LEU A 400 6.54 7.88 -20.60
CA LEU A 400 5.21 7.85 -20.00
C LEU A 400 5.25 8.24 -18.52
N ARG A 401 6.31 7.87 -17.79
CA ARG A 401 6.54 8.38 -16.43
C ARG A 401 6.62 9.91 -16.42
N CYS A 402 7.43 10.52 -17.27
CA CYS A 402 7.54 11.98 -17.35
C CYS A 402 6.17 12.66 -17.59
N ARG A 403 5.37 12.14 -18.53
CA ARG A 403 4.00 12.60 -18.80
C ARG A 403 3.08 12.51 -17.59
N GLN A 404 3.06 11.35 -16.94
CA GLN A 404 2.18 11.12 -15.80
C GLN A 404 2.55 12.00 -14.60
N MET A 405 3.84 12.29 -14.42
CA MET A 405 4.30 13.26 -13.43
C MET A 405 3.72 14.64 -13.69
N TYR A 406 3.76 15.11 -14.94
CA TYR A 406 3.19 16.39 -15.33
C TYR A 406 1.69 16.46 -15.04
N PHE A 407 0.91 15.46 -15.44
CA PHE A 407 -0.54 15.44 -15.19
C PHE A 407 -0.89 15.51 -13.72
N HIS A 408 -0.23 14.69 -12.89
CA HIS A 408 -0.50 14.67 -11.45
C HIS A 408 -0.08 15.98 -10.79
N GLU A 409 1.04 16.58 -11.22
CA GLU A 409 1.46 17.89 -10.73
C GLU A 409 0.40 18.97 -11.03
N ARG A 410 -0.13 19.01 -12.26
CA ARG A 410 -1.21 19.94 -12.63
C ARG A 410 -2.50 19.70 -11.83
N ILE A 411 -2.88 18.44 -11.61
CA ILE A 411 -4.06 18.09 -10.78
C ILE A 411 -3.88 18.62 -9.35
N PHE A 412 -2.67 18.52 -8.80
CA PHE A 412 -2.36 19.02 -7.46
C PHE A 412 -2.34 20.54 -7.34
N GLU A 413 -2.37 21.29 -8.44
CA GLU A 413 -2.61 22.75 -8.41
C GLU A 413 -4.08 23.06 -8.11
N ALA A 414 -4.99 22.18 -8.52
CA ALA A 414 -6.44 22.36 -8.32
C ALA A 414 -6.98 21.69 -7.04
N ALA A 415 -6.29 20.67 -6.53
CA ALA A 415 -6.76 19.84 -5.41
C ALA A 415 -5.63 19.44 -4.44
N ASP A 416 -6.01 19.12 -3.20
CA ASP A 416 -5.08 18.79 -2.11
C ASP A 416 -4.68 17.31 -2.06
N ALA A 417 -5.58 16.45 -2.50
CA ALA A 417 -5.34 15.02 -2.66
C ALA A 417 -6.20 14.48 -3.79
N ILE A 418 -5.76 13.40 -4.42
CA ILE A 418 -6.57 12.59 -5.33
C ILE A 418 -7.25 11.50 -4.49
N VAL A 419 -8.54 11.26 -4.72
CA VAL A 419 -9.32 10.26 -3.99
C VAL A 419 -9.86 9.16 -4.90
N THR A 420 -9.67 7.91 -4.50
CA THR A 420 -10.13 6.71 -5.22
C THR A 420 -10.52 5.62 -4.22
N PRO A 421 -11.27 4.58 -4.62
CA PRO A 421 -11.18 3.30 -3.92
C PRO A 421 -9.72 2.80 -3.90
N MET A 422 -9.37 1.90 -2.98
CA MET A 422 -8.04 1.28 -3.02
C MET A 422 -7.97 0.08 -3.99
N THR A 423 -9.05 -0.70 -4.07
CA THR A 423 -9.14 -1.89 -4.93
C THR A 423 -10.44 -1.84 -5.75
N GLY A 424 -10.45 -2.47 -6.92
CA GLY A 424 -11.67 -2.57 -7.76
C GLY A 424 -12.64 -3.67 -7.30
N VAL A 425 -12.15 -4.61 -6.49
CA VAL A 425 -12.90 -5.74 -5.92
C VAL A 425 -12.50 -5.95 -4.45
N THR A 426 -13.36 -6.59 -3.66
CA THR A 426 -13.06 -7.05 -2.31
C THR A 426 -12.33 -8.40 -2.33
N ALA A 427 -11.97 -8.93 -1.15
CA ALA A 427 -11.24 -10.18 -1.05
C ALA A 427 -12.08 -11.35 -1.59
N TYR A 428 -11.55 -12.13 -2.53
CA TYR A 428 -12.24 -13.27 -3.10
C TYR A 428 -11.70 -14.60 -2.54
N PRO A 429 -12.50 -15.69 -2.60
CA PRO A 429 -12.07 -16.98 -2.11
C PRO A 429 -10.83 -17.50 -2.84
N LEU A 430 -9.89 -18.05 -2.07
CA LEU A 430 -8.80 -18.85 -2.63
C LEU A 430 -9.37 -20.12 -3.25
N GLN A 431 -8.88 -20.48 -4.42
CA GLN A 431 -9.29 -21.71 -5.10
C GLN A 431 -8.39 -22.87 -4.66
N ASP A 432 -8.96 -24.06 -4.45
CA ASP A 432 -8.23 -25.23 -3.95
C ASP A 432 -7.07 -25.64 -4.88
N ASP A 433 -7.25 -25.49 -6.19
CA ASP A 433 -6.25 -25.83 -7.20
C ASP A 433 -5.06 -24.85 -7.24
N ALA A 434 -5.19 -23.67 -6.65
CA ALA A 434 -4.11 -22.68 -6.54
C ALA A 434 -3.20 -22.93 -5.34
N LEU A 435 -3.70 -23.59 -4.28
CA LEU A 435 -2.96 -23.75 -3.01
C LEU A 435 -1.65 -24.53 -3.15
N SER A 436 -1.58 -25.48 -4.10
CA SER A 436 -0.42 -26.35 -4.27
C SER A 436 0.60 -25.87 -5.32
N THR A 437 0.19 -25.01 -6.24
CA THR A 437 1.01 -24.62 -7.40
C THR A 437 1.17 -23.11 -7.58
N GLY A 438 0.42 -22.32 -6.82
CA GLY A 438 0.09 -20.95 -7.20
C GLY A 438 -0.88 -20.91 -8.39
N GLU A 439 -1.19 -19.71 -8.83
CA GLU A 439 -2.05 -19.47 -9.98
C GLU A 439 -1.57 -18.23 -10.76
N LEU A 440 -1.99 -18.15 -12.02
CA LEU A 440 -2.05 -16.90 -12.75
C LEU A 440 -3.52 -16.46 -12.78
N ASP A 441 -3.86 -15.40 -12.06
CA ASP A 441 -5.15 -14.70 -12.19
C ASP A 441 -4.91 -13.21 -12.44
N TYR A 442 -4.63 -12.89 -13.70
CA TYR A 442 -4.27 -11.53 -14.07
C TYR A 442 -5.47 -10.59 -14.09
N ILE A 443 -6.69 -11.13 -14.27
CA ILE A 443 -7.92 -10.32 -14.30
C ILE A 443 -8.22 -9.77 -12.90
N ASN A 444 -8.30 -10.65 -11.90
CA ASN A 444 -8.49 -10.22 -10.51
C ASN A 444 -7.29 -9.44 -10.01
N GLY A 445 -6.07 -9.86 -10.37
CA GLY A 445 -4.84 -9.13 -10.04
C GLY A 445 -4.87 -7.68 -10.52
N ALA A 446 -5.30 -7.44 -11.76
CA ALA A 446 -5.44 -6.09 -12.32
C ALA A 446 -6.54 -5.27 -11.62
N ALA A 447 -7.66 -5.90 -11.26
CA ALA A 447 -8.72 -5.25 -10.49
C ALA A 447 -8.24 -4.83 -9.09
N LEU A 448 -7.44 -5.66 -8.41
CA LEU A 448 -6.90 -5.36 -7.09
C LEU A 448 -5.90 -4.20 -7.08
N VAL A 449 -5.11 -4.02 -8.13
CA VAL A 449 -4.05 -2.99 -8.19
C VAL A 449 -4.42 -1.75 -9.00
N ARG A 450 -5.64 -1.69 -9.56
CA ARG A 450 -6.14 -0.62 -10.46
C ARG A 450 -5.82 0.79 -9.97
N TYR A 451 -5.93 1.03 -8.66
CA TYR A 451 -5.76 2.34 -8.05
C TYR A 451 -4.38 2.56 -7.41
N SER A 452 -3.57 1.51 -7.28
CA SER A 452 -2.33 1.59 -6.51
C SER A 452 -1.17 2.22 -7.30
N ILE A 453 -1.23 2.16 -8.63
CA ILE A 453 -0.10 2.41 -9.54
C ILE A 453 0.53 3.79 -9.35
N ALA A 454 -0.28 4.86 -9.29
CA ALA A 454 0.23 6.23 -9.20
C ALA A 454 1.18 6.41 -8.00
N GLY A 455 0.82 5.87 -6.83
CA GLY A 455 1.65 5.96 -5.63
C GLY A 455 3.04 5.32 -5.79
N ASN A 456 3.16 4.25 -6.57
CA ASN A 456 4.44 3.58 -6.82
C ASN A 456 5.19 4.19 -8.00
N PHE A 457 4.55 4.21 -9.17
CA PHE A 457 5.17 4.61 -10.42
C PHE A 457 5.61 6.07 -10.43
N LEU A 458 4.85 6.91 -9.72
CA LEU A 458 5.10 8.34 -9.59
C LEU A 458 5.72 8.68 -8.24
N GLY A 459 5.96 7.72 -7.34
CA GLY A 459 6.55 7.98 -6.02
C GLY A 459 5.72 8.88 -5.08
N LEU A 460 4.44 9.13 -5.38
CA LEU A 460 3.55 9.99 -4.58
C LEU A 460 3.17 9.35 -3.25
N PRO A 461 3.09 10.08 -2.12
CA PRO A 461 2.60 9.51 -0.87
C PRO A 461 1.12 9.10 -1.03
N ALA A 462 0.76 7.94 -0.49
CA ALA A 462 -0.60 7.41 -0.57
C ALA A 462 -0.96 6.67 0.73
N ILE A 463 -2.21 6.81 1.16
CA ILE A 463 -2.73 6.14 2.35
C ILE A 463 -4.09 5.52 2.06
N THR A 464 -4.32 4.33 2.59
CA THR A 464 -5.59 3.62 2.53
C THR A 464 -6.19 3.54 3.92
N VAL A 465 -7.46 3.87 4.02
CA VAL A 465 -8.23 3.88 5.26
C VAL A 465 -9.53 3.09 5.05
N PRO A 466 -9.87 2.12 5.91
CA PRO A 466 -11.12 1.37 5.77
C PRO A 466 -12.36 2.28 5.82
N VAL A 467 -13.42 1.99 5.07
CA VAL A 467 -14.64 2.83 5.07
C VAL A 467 -15.93 2.04 5.29
N GLY A 468 -15.82 0.72 5.42
CA GLY A 468 -16.94 -0.16 5.72
C GLY A 468 -16.66 -1.57 5.23
N HIS A 469 -17.74 -2.33 5.08
CA HIS A 469 -17.74 -3.69 4.56
C HIS A 469 -18.77 -3.80 3.44
N ASP A 470 -18.49 -4.63 2.43
CA ASP A 470 -19.43 -4.95 1.37
C ASP A 470 -20.60 -5.81 1.86
N GLY A 471 -21.53 -6.19 0.96
CA GLY A 471 -22.67 -7.04 1.30
C GLY A 471 -22.28 -8.43 1.84
N GLY A 472 -21.04 -8.88 1.62
CA GLY A 472 -20.48 -10.13 2.14
C GLY A 472 -19.70 -9.97 3.46
N GLY A 473 -19.64 -8.77 4.02
CA GLY A 473 -18.86 -8.48 5.24
C GLY A 473 -17.35 -8.34 4.99
N LEU A 474 -16.92 -8.14 3.74
CA LEU A 474 -15.52 -7.98 3.39
C LEU A 474 -15.11 -6.50 3.45
N PRO A 475 -13.93 -6.15 4.01
CA PRO A 475 -13.53 -4.76 4.17
C PRO A 475 -13.35 -4.02 2.85
N VAL A 476 -13.69 -2.73 2.84
CA VAL A 476 -13.47 -1.79 1.73
C VAL A 476 -12.58 -0.63 2.20
N GLY A 477 -11.59 -0.27 1.38
CA GLY A 477 -10.66 0.83 1.67
C GLY A 477 -10.81 2.01 0.71
N LEU A 478 -10.83 3.23 1.25
CA LEU A 478 -10.69 4.48 0.51
C LEU A 478 -9.21 4.86 0.48
N GLN A 479 -8.71 5.25 -0.68
CA GLN A 479 -7.35 5.72 -0.88
C GLN A 479 -7.33 7.24 -1.08
N LEU A 480 -6.35 7.88 -0.44
CA LEU A 480 -5.95 9.25 -0.68
C LEU A 480 -4.51 9.26 -1.21
N VAL A 481 -4.25 9.95 -2.31
CA VAL A 481 -2.92 10.19 -2.87
C VAL A 481 -2.59 11.67 -2.70
N GLY A 482 -1.53 11.97 -1.95
CA GLY A 482 -1.11 13.32 -1.64
C GLY A 482 -0.05 13.86 -2.59
N ARG A 483 0.24 15.16 -2.44
CA ARG A 483 1.38 15.81 -3.10
C ARG A 483 2.69 15.20 -2.59
N PRO A 484 3.79 15.25 -3.36
CA PRO A 484 5.10 14.89 -2.84
C PRO A 484 5.40 15.61 -1.53
N TRP A 485 5.89 14.87 -0.55
CA TRP A 485 6.29 15.37 0.77
C TRP A 485 5.17 15.92 1.66
N SER A 486 3.89 15.73 1.29
CA SER A 486 2.75 16.18 2.10
C SER A 486 2.24 15.07 3.03
N GLU A 487 3.14 14.32 3.66
CA GLU A 487 2.78 13.19 4.53
C GLU A 487 1.88 13.63 5.71
N ALA A 488 2.15 14.79 6.30
CA ALA A 488 1.37 15.28 7.43
C ALA A 488 -0.05 15.63 7.02
N THR A 489 -0.22 16.37 5.92
CA THR A 489 -1.53 16.68 5.34
C THR A 489 -2.28 15.39 5.05
N LEU A 490 -1.63 14.41 4.41
CA LEU A 490 -2.26 13.15 4.03
C LEU A 490 -2.71 12.32 5.24
N LEU A 491 -1.90 12.25 6.30
CA LEU A 491 -2.25 11.60 7.56
C LEU A 491 -3.39 12.32 8.30
N HIS A 492 -3.46 13.65 8.22
CA HIS A 492 -4.60 14.42 8.74
C HIS A 492 -5.90 14.08 8.01
N LEU A 493 -5.87 14.06 6.67
CA LEU A 493 -7.03 13.68 5.87
C LEU A 493 -7.48 12.25 6.18
N ALA A 494 -6.54 11.31 6.30
CA ALA A 494 -6.82 9.94 6.66
C ALA A 494 -7.45 9.80 8.05
N HIS A 495 -6.98 10.56 9.04
CA HIS A 495 -7.57 10.57 10.37
C HIS A 495 -9.01 11.06 10.33
N ALA A 496 -9.30 12.12 9.56
CA ALA A 496 -10.67 12.60 9.38
C ALA A 496 -11.59 11.56 8.70
N VAL A 497 -11.10 10.79 7.72
CA VAL A 497 -11.82 9.65 7.13
C VAL A 497 -12.09 8.57 8.17
N GLN A 498 -11.09 8.22 8.98
CA GLN A 498 -11.24 7.22 10.04
C GLN A 498 -12.33 7.62 11.05
N GLU A 499 -12.32 8.86 11.51
CA GLU A 499 -13.32 9.37 12.47
C GLU A 499 -14.71 9.44 11.84
N ALA A 500 -14.82 9.90 10.59
CA ALA A 500 -16.10 9.96 9.90
C ALA A 500 -16.72 8.57 9.74
N CYS A 501 -15.93 7.57 9.33
CA CYS A 501 -16.41 6.23 9.01
C CYS A 501 -16.30 5.23 10.18
N TRP A 502 -16.05 5.69 11.41
CA TRP A 502 -15.82 4.83 12.57
C TRP A 502 -16.97 3.83 12.83
N GLU A 503 -18.22 4.29 12.71
CA GLU A 503 -19.39 3.46 13.01
C GLU A 503 -19.56 2.25 12.09
N HIS A 504 -19.02 2.34 10.86
CA HIS A 504 -19.07 1.27 9.86
C HIS A 504 -18.00 0.19 10.08
N ARG A 505 -17.23 0.26 11.17
CA ARG A 505 -16.11 -0.65 11.51
C ARG A 505 -16.28 -1.44 12.80
N ARG A 506 -17.51 -1.52 13.32
CA ARG A 506 -17.80 -2.08 14.66
C ARG A 506 -17.82 -3.61 14.74
N GLU A 507 -17.66 -4.31 13.61
CA GLU A 507 -17.63 -5.78 13.59
C GLU A 507 -16.18 -6.29 13.66
N PRO A 508 -15.87 -7.24 14.57
CA PRO A 508 -14.56 -7.88 14.59
C PRO A 508 -14.39 -8.79 13.36
N PRO A 509 -13.15 -8.94 12.86
CA PRO A 509 -12.87 -9.97 11.86
C PRO A 509 -13.12 -11.35 12.48
N LYS A 510 -13.48 -12.33 11.63
CA LYS A 510 -13.75 -13.72 12.06
C LYS A 510 -12.59 -14.30 12.89
N VAL A 511 -11.35 -14.06 12.47
CA VAL A 511 -10.14 -14.42 13.22
C VAL A 511 -9.58 -13.16 13.88
N HIS A 512 -9.63 -13.12 15.20
CA HIS A 512 -9.12 -12.01 16.02
C HIS A 512 -8.54 -12.56 17.33
N PHE A 513 -7.39 -12.03 17.75
CA PHE A 513 -6.75 -12.35 19.03
C PHE A 513 -6.62 -11.09 19.89
N ASP A 514 -7.27 -11.09 21.05
CA ASP A 514 -7.11 -10.03 22.04
C ASP A 514 -5.85 -10.27 22.88
N LEU A 515 -4.81 -9.48 22.64
CA LEU A 515 -3.53 -9.61 23.32
C LEU A 515 -3.49 -8.92 24.70
N LEU A 516 -4.39 -7.98 24.98
CA LEU A 516 -4.44 -7.27 26.26
C LEU A 516 -5.41 -7.93 27.26
N ALA A 517 -6.43 -8.64 26.80
CA ALA A 517 -7.35 -9.37 27.67
C ALA A 517 -6.75 -10.68 28.24
N PRO A 518 -7.10 -11.07 29.48
CA PRO A 518 -6.66 -12.34 30.08
C PRO A 518 -7.28 -13.60 29.45
N ARG A 519 -8.42 -13.47 28.75
CA ARG A 519 -9.12 -14.58 28.07
C ARG A 519 -9.08 -14.33 26.56
N GLN A 520 -8.34 -15.17 25.84
CA GLN A 520 -8.40 -15.21 24.38
C GLN A 520 -9.80 -15.71 23.98
N ARG A 521 -10.69 -14.82 23.53
CA ARG A 521 -11.88 -15.24 22.79
C ARG A 521 -11.52 -15.28 21.32
N LEU A 522 -11.29 -16.49 20.81
CA LEU A 522 -11.47 -16.80 19.41
C LEU A 522 -12.96 -16.66 19.11
N THR A 523 -13.34 -15.72 18.24
CA THR A 523 -14.71 -15.66 17.68
C THR A 523 -14.81 -16.68 16.54
N THR A 524 -14.79 -17.98 16.85
CA THR A 524 -14.93 -19.01 15.81
C THR A 524 -16.37 -19.07 15.29
N GLY A 525 -16.60 -18.50 14.11
CA GLY A 525 -17.73 -18.78 13.23
C GLY A 525 -17.33 -19.62 12.01
N LEU A 526 -16.24 -20.40 12.10
CA LEU A 526 -15.82 -21.30 11.04
C LEU A 526 -16.61 -22.62 11.20
N ALA A 527 -17.62 -22.82 10.35
CA ALA A 527 -18.09 -24.16 10.04
C ALA A 527 -17.00 -24.87 9.20
N PRO A 528 -16.83 -26.20 9.36
CA PRO A 528 -15.75 -26.98 8.75
C PRO A 528 -15.69 -26.90 7.23
#